data_AF-A0A971D2W2-F1
#
_entry.id   AF-A0A971D2W2-F1
#
_cell.length_a   1.000
_cell.length_b   1.000
_cell.length_c   1.000
_cell.angle_alpha   90.00
_cell.angle_beta   90.00
_cell.angle_gamma   90.00
#
_symmetry.space_group_name_H-M   'P 1'
#
loop_
_entity.id
_entity.type
_entity.pdbx_description
1 polymer ?
#
loop_
_entity_poly.entity_id
_entity_poly.type
_entity_poly.pdbx_seq_one_letter_code
_entity_poly.pdbx_strand_id
1 'polypeptide(L)'
;WDHGWGWWPGNTMQDRTSNDYLDMHELRHALEAVDGVNMIGMDTCLAQMIEVQAELRGCARAVAGSEDAIGYTGFAYDRLLTGLQAEPTIGAPGLAKLAARNMRPGHDKWTAAASAVRLDARWDELASAVSDLSWDLAVGLRKHRKAYARARRQTARLPQAGYPEVRDLYDAAAKLRKHVPSRMIKADCTRVMRAVRRGVTYEWHTKAEGRLHGISFYWPASPAPPRPGSSFSQWVDFGYYGAQLNFTRLTYWGDFLAAWGR
;
A
#
# COMPACT_ATOMS: atom_id res chain seq x y z
N TRP A 1 -11.77 9.74 -7.44
CA TRP A 1 -12.80 8.96 -6.73
C TRP A 1 -13.36 7.99 -7.73
N ASP A 2 -13.30 6.69 -7.43
CA ASP A 2 -13.89 5.65 -8.24
C ASP A 2 -13.79 4.29 -7.52
N HIS A 3 -14.25 3.21 -8.16
CA HIS A 3 -13.79 1.87 -7.88
C HIS A 3 -12.27 1.77 -8.11
N GLY A 4 -11.59 1.08 -7.20
CA GLY A 4 -10.17 0.82 -7.33
C GLY A 4 -9.76 -0.30 -6.40
N TRP A 5 -8.82 -1.14 -6.79
CA TRP A 5 -8.22 -2.16 -5.93
C TRP A 5 -6.71 -2.06 -5.99
N GLY A 6 -6.15 -0.96 -5.48
CA GLY A 6 -4.70 -0.79 -5.38
C GLY A 6 -4.01 -0.68 -6.75
N TRP A 7 -3.05 -1.56 -7.01
CA TRP A 7 -2.21 -1.52 -8.21
C TRP A 7 -2.59 -2.51 -9.31
N TRP A 8 -3.60 -3.36 -9.09
CA TRP A 8 -3.94 -4.46 -9.99
C TRP A 8 -4.44 -3.92 -11.34
N PRO A 9 -3.89 -4.41 -12.47
CA PRO A 9 -4.37 -4.04 -13.80
C PRO A 9 -5.86 -4.31 -13.97
N GLY A 10 -6.55 -3.43 -14.70
CA GLY A 10 -7.98 -3.57 -14.98
C GLY A 10 -8.86 -3.46 -13.73
N ASN A 11 -8.35 -2.85 -12.65
CA ASN A 11 -9.08 -2.72 -11.40
C ASN A 11 -8.95 -1.35 -10.74
N THR A 12 -8.31 -0.38 -11.40
CA THR A 12 -8.14 0.98 -10.87
C THR A 12 -8.89 1.98 -11.74
N MET A 13 -9.78 2.78 -11.13
CA MET A 13 -10.53 3.86 -11.78
C MET A 13 -11.26 3.41 -13.06
N GLN A 14 -12.38 2.69 -12.87
CA GLN A 14 -13.14 2.05 -13.92
C GLN A 14 -13.95 3.04 -14.78
N ASP A 15 -13.69 3.08 -16.08
CA ASP A 15 -14.61 3.66 -17.06
C ASP A 15 -15.56 2.58 -17.60
N ARG A 16 -16.79 2.58 -17.07
CA ARG A 16 -17.84 1.65 -17.53
C ARG A 16 -18.35 1.93 -18.94
N THR A 17 -18.19 3.16 -19.45
CA THR A 17 -18.71 3.55 -20.76
C THR A 17 -17.90 2.93 -21.88
N SER A 18 -16.58 2.87 -21.69
CA SER A 18 -15.61 2.28 -22.63
C SER A 18 -15.15 0.88 -22.25
N ASN A 19 -15.54 0.38 -21.06
CA ASN A 19 -15.03 -0.87 -20.47
C ASN A 19 -13.51 -0.85 -20.33
N ASP A 20 -13.01 0.24 -19.75
CA ASP A 20 -11.59 0.53 -19.57
C ASP A 20 -11.29 0.89 -18.11
N TYR A 21 -10.00 0.97 -17.76
CA TYR A 21 -9.51 1.27 -16.43
C TYR A 21 -8.30 2.19 -16.54
N LEU A 22 -8.19 3.20 -15.67
CA LEU A 22 -6.97 3.97 -15.56
C LEU A 22 -5.99 3.24 -14.62
N ASP A 23 -5.15 2.39 -15.21
CA ASP A 23 -4.17 1.61 -14.47
C ASP A 23 -3.07 2.51 -13.88
N MET A 24 -2.38 2.03 -12.84
CA MET A 24 -1.45 2.89 -12.10
C MET A 24 -0.29 3.45 -12.94
N HIS A 25 0.16 2.72 -13.97
CA HIS A 25 1.20 3.19 -14.89
C HIS A 25 0.69 4.32 -15.80
N GLU A 26 -0.58 4.27 -16.22
CA GLU A 26 -1.24 5.32 -17.00
C GLU A 26 -1.54 6.54 -16.12
N LEU A 27 -2.01 6.33 -14.89
CA LEU A 27 -2.18 7.40 -13.91
C LEU A 27 -0.86 8.14 -13.67
N ARG A 28 0.25 7.40 -13.52
CA ARG A 28 1.58 8.00 -13.41
C ARG A 28 1.92 8.83 -14.64
N HIS A 29 1.72 8.28 -15.84
CA HIS A 29 1.99 8.99 -17.09
C HIS A 29 1.17 10.30 -17.20
N ALA A 30 -0.11 10.26 -16.83
CA ALA A 30 -0.98 11.43 -16.80
C ALA A 30 -0.50 12.49 -15.78
N LEU A 31 -0.02 12.06 -14.61
CA LEU A 31 0.53 12.97 -13.61
C LEU A 31 1.86 13.59 -14.06
N GLU A 32 2.72 12.83 -14.74
CA GLU A 32 3.96 13.35 -15.32
C GLU A 32 3.68 14.40 -16.40
N ALA A 33 2.62 14.22 -17.20
CA ALA A 33 2.20 15.17 -18.23
C ALA A 33 1.73 16.53 -17.69
N VAL A 34 1.44 16.63 -16.38
CA VAL A 34 1.02 17.87 -15.70
C VAL A 34 2.03 18.34 -14.65
N ASP A 35 3.28 17.88 -14.72
CA ASP A 35 4.37 18.19 -13.78
C ASP A 35 4.06 17.80 -12.31
N GLY A 36 3.19 16.81 -12.13
CA GLY A 36 2.74 16.31 -10.83
C GLY A 36 1.84 17.28 -10.06
N VAL A 37 1.51 16.88 -8.84
CA VAL A 37 0.63 17.63 -7.93
C VAL A 37 1.21 17.66 -6.52
N ASN A 38 0.69 18.56 -5.66
CA ASN A 38 1.16 18.60 -4.27
C ASN A 38 0.75 17.33 -3.50
N MET A 39 -0.52 16.93 -3.59
CA MET A 39 -1.10 15.83 -2.83
C MET A 39 -2.10 15.07 -3.70
N ILE A 40 -2.14 13.75 -3.53
CA ILE A 40 -3.15 12.89 -4.14
C ILE A 40 -4.04 12.29 -3.05
N GLY A 41 -5.35 12.49 -3.18
CA GLY A 41 -6.36 11.80 -2.38
C GLY A 41 -6.94 10.64 -3.17
N MET A 42 -6.57 9.42 -2.81
CA MET A 42 -7.09 8.21 -3.43
C MET A 42 -8.33 7.74 -2.68
N ASP A 43 -9.49 8.17 -3.16
CA ASP A 43 -10.79 7.71 -2.68
C ASP A 43 -11.20 6.45 -3.44
N THR A 44 -10.43 5.38 -3.19
CA THR A 44 -10.56 4.04 -3.79
C THR A 44 -10.16 2.98 -2.76
N CYS A 45 -10.56 1.71 -2.95
CA CYS A 45 -10.11 0.63 -2.07
C CYS A 45 -8.61 0.35 -2.25
N LEU A 46 -7.95 -0.11 -1.17
CA LEU A 46 -6.55 -0.55 -1.18
C LEU A 46 -5.54 0.51 -1.70
N ALA A 47 -5.87 1.79 -1.56
CA ALA A 47 -5.04 2.85 -2.09
C ALA A 47 -3.73 3.06 -1.32
N GLN A 48 -3.68 2.69 -0.03
CA GLN A 48 -2.49 2.85 0.81
C GLN A 48 -1.57 1.63 0.76
N MET A 49 -1.32 1.14 -0.45
CA MET A 49 -0.30 0.14 -0.72
C MET A 49 1.02 0.81 -1.06
N ILE A 50 2.15 0.26 -0.60
CA ILE A 50 3.48 0.79 -0.94
C ILE A 50 3.73 0.74 -2.46
N GLU A 51 3.15 -0.23 -3.16
CA GLU A 51 3.17 -0.33 -4.62
C GLU A 51 2.50 0.87 -5.28
N VAL A 52 1.31 1.24 -4.83
CA VAL A 52 0.59 2.43 -5.32
C VAL A 52 1.41 3.69 -5.02
N GLN A 53 1.95 3.80 -3.80
CA GLN A 53 2.79 4.94 -3.41
C GLN A 53 4.04 5.10 -4.29
N ALA A 54 4.63 3.99 -4.77
CA ALA A 54 5.78 4.03 -5.68
C ALA A 54 5.44 4.65 -7.03
N GLU A 55 4.23 4.40 -7.55
CA GLU A 55 3.79 5.00 -8.81
C GLU A 55 3.58 6.52 -8.67
N LEU A 56 3.13 6.96 -7.49
CA LEU A 56 2.92 8.37 -7.19
C LEU A 56 4.21 9.10 -6.80
N ARG A 57 5.25 8.38 -6.35
CA ARG A 57 6.52 8.96 -5.95
C ARG A 57 7.18 9.64 -7.16
N GLY A 58 7.51 10.92 -6.98
CA GLY A 58 8.05 11.79 -8.04
C GLY A 58 6.98 12.67 -8.69
N CYS A 59 5.71 12.25 -8.62
CA CYS A 59 4.57 13.00 -9.17
C CYS A 59 3.68 13.61 -8.06
N ALA A 60 3.86 13.22 -6.80
CA ALA A 60 3.19 13.80 -5.65
C ALA A 60 4.12 13.92 -4.44
N ARG A 61 3.81 14.86 -3.52
CA ARG A 61 4.57 15.05 -2.26
C ARG A 61 3.95 14.34 -1.06
N ALA A 62 2.66 14.00 -1.14
CA ALA A 62 1.95 13.22 -0.13
C ALA A 62 0.73 12.53 -0.75
N VAL A 63 0.28 11.44 -0.11
CA VAL A 63 -0.92 10.70 -0.51
C VAL A 63 -1.80 10.37 0.69
N ALA A 64 -3.11 10.42 0.52
CA ALA A 64 -4.10 9.97 1.50
C ALA A 64 -5.05 8.93 0.89
N GLY A 65 -5.50 7.98 1.71
CA GLY A 65 -6.40 6.91 1.27
C GLY A 65 -6.58 5.83 2.34
N SER A 66 -7.23 4.72 1.98
CA SER A 66 -7.44 3.57 2.87
C SER A 66 -6.44 2.46 2.60
N GLU A 67 -5.96 1.79 3.66
CA GLU A 67 -5.24 0.52 3.52
C GLU A 67 -6.17 -0.60 3.08
N ASP A 68 -7.44 -0.54 3.45
CA ASP A 68 -8.48 -1.57 3.24
C ASP A 68 -9.49 -1.10 2.16
N ALA A 69 -10.60 -1.82 2.03
CA ALA A 69 -11.76 -1.34 1.31
C ALA A 69 -12.27 -0.02 1.92
N ILE A 70 -12.88 0.79 1.07
CA ILE A 70 -13.66 1.96 1.48
C ILE A 70 -15.13 1.71 1.20
N GLY A 71 -15.96 2.31 2.04
CA GLY A 71 -17.37 2.45 1.82
C GLY A 71 -17.75 3.47 0.76
N TYR A 72 -19.05 3.60 0.50
CA TYR A 72 -19.57 4.49 -0.53
C TYR A 72 -19.31 5.98 -0.24
N THR A 73 -19.18 6.33 1.05
CA THR A 73 -19.07 7.73 1.48
C THR A 73 -17.66 8.30 1.29
N GLY A 74 -16.61 7.46 1.31
CA GLY A 74 -15.24 7.91 1.02
C GLY A 74 -14.74 9.05 1.91
N PHE A 75 -14.11 10.06 1.30
CA PHE A 75 -13.76 11.30 2.00
C PHE A 75 -14.98 12.17 2.29
N ALA A 76 -15.05 12.77 3.49
CA ALA A 76 -15.95 13.89 3.74
C ALA A 76 -15.45 15.17 3.03
N TYR A 77 -15.79 15.33 1.75
CA TYR A 77 -15.31 16.42 0.88
C TYR A 77 -15.70 17.81 1.38
N ASP A 78 -16.90 17.96 1.96
CA ASP A 78 -17.35 19.20 2.60
C ASP A 78 -16.36 19.67 3.68
N ARG A 79 -15.89 18.74 4.52
CA ARG A 79 -14.92 19.02 5.59
C ARG A 79 -13.50 19.20 5.07
N LEU A 80 -13.14 18.50 4.01
CA LEU A 80 -11.84 18.69 3.34
C LEU A 80 -11.76 20.09 2.73
N LEU A 81 -12.78 20.51 1.97
CA LEU A 81 -12.86 21.83 1.36
C LEU A 81 -12.93 22.94 2.41
N THR A 82 -13.72 22.76 3.47
CA THR A 82 -13.78 23.72 4.60
C THR A 82 -12.40 23.88 5.25
N GLY A 83 -11.68 22.78 5.47
CA GLY A 83 -10.33 22.84 6.04
C GLY A 83 -9.32 23.52 5.10
N LEU A 84 -9.43 23.30 3.79
CA LEU A 84 -8.57 23.95 2.80
C LEU A 84 -8.88 25.45 2.67
N GLN A 85 -10.15 25.86 2.76
CA GLN A 85 -10.55 27.27 2.78
C GLN A 85 -10.04 27.99 4.04
N ALA A 86 -10.04 27.30 5.19
CA ALA A 86 -9.56 27.85 6.44
C ALA A 86 -8.02 27.98 6.47
N GLU A 87 -7.29 27.10 5.80
CA GLU A 87 -5.82 27.15 5.68
C GLU A 87 -5.37 26.93 4.23
N PRO A 88 -5.49 27.93 3.34
CA PRO A 88 -5.16 27.77 1.91
C PRO A 88 -3.68 27.49 1.63
N THR A 89 -2.81 27.75 2.61
CA THR A 89 -1.36 27.52 2.54
C THR A 89 -0.95 26.17 3.15
N ILE A 90 -1.91 25.31 3.51
CA ILE A 90 -1.65 23.99 4.07
C ILE A 90 -0.73 23.19 3.15
N GLY A 91 0.43 22.78 3.67
CA GLY A 91 1.40 22.00 2.90
C GLY A 91 0.86 20.59 2.57
N ALA A 92 1.42 19.96 1.53
CA ALA A 92 0.99 18.64 1.06
C ALA A 92 0.82 17.55 2.16
N PRO A 93 1.76 17.38 3.12
CA PRO A 93 1.56 16.44 4.23
C PRO A 93 0.39 16.81 5.14
N GLY A 94 0.17 18.11 5.36
CA GLY A 94 -0.97 18.63 6.13
C GLY A 94 -2.29 18.35 5.42
N LEU A 95 -2.34 18.59 4.10
CA LEU A 95 -3.52 18.31 3.29
C LEU A 95 -3.84 16.81 3.22
N ALA A 96 -2.81 15.95 3.08
CA ALA A 96 -2.98 14.50 3.14
C ALA A 96 -3.53 14.05 4.50
N LYS A 97 -3.00 14.57 5.60
CA LYS A 97 -3.51 14.32 6.95
C LYS A 97 -4.96 14.78 7.11
N LEU A 98 -5.29 15.96 6.58
CA LEU A 98 -6.66 16.49 6.58
C LEU A 98 -7.62 15.55 5.83
N ALA A 99 -7.23 15.07 4.64
CA ALA A 99 -8.02 14.13 3.85
C ALA A 99 -8.21 12.79 4.57
N ALA A 100 -7.13 12.14 5.03
CA ALA A 100 -7.21 10.87 5.75
C ALA A 100 -8.05 10.96 7.03
N ARG A 101 -7.93 12.08 7.77
CA ARG A 101 -8.78 12.35 8.94
C ARG A 101 -10.25 12.49 8.56
N ASN A 102 -10.55 13.12 7.42
CA ASN A 102 -11.91 13.32 6.93
C ASN A 102 -12.52 12.07 6.25
N MET A 103 -11.73 11.02 6.01
CA MET A 103 -12.28 9.70 5.71
C MET A 103 -12.96 9.05 6.93
N ARG A 104 -12.59 9.45 8.15
CA ARG A 104 -13.20 8.91 9.39
C ARG A 104 -14.63 9.39 9.63
N PRO A 105 -15.00 10.68 9.44
CA PRO A 105 -16.41 11.09 9.40
C PRO A 105 -17.20 10.48 8.25
N GLY A 106 -16.56 10.19 7.12
CA GLY A 106 -17.13 9.44 6.00
C GLY A 106 -17.07 7.92 6.18
N HIS A 107 -16.68 7.43 7.36
CA HIS A 107 -16.62 6.00 7.64
C HIS A 107 -18.04 5.43 7.71
N ASP A 108 -18.37 4.53 6.79
CA ASP A 108 -19.43 3.55 6.97
C ASP A 108 -18.85 2.23 7.51
N LYS A 109 -19.67 1.18 7.64
CA LYS A 109 -19.23 -0.12 8.16
C LYS A 109 -18.12 -0.82 7.34
N TRP A 110 -17.81 -0.35 6.14
CA TRP A 110 -16.87 -0.96 5.21
C TRP A 110 -15.48 -0.29 5.22
N THR A 111 -15.39 0.99 5.56
CA THR A 111 -14.09 1.67 5.69
C THR A 111 -13.47 1.31 7.03
N ALA A 112 -12.38 0.54 7.08
CA ALA A 112 -11.81 0.11 8.36
C ALA A 112 -10.59 0.91 8.84
N ALA A 113 -9.93 1.63 7.93
CA ALA A 113 -8.72 2.40 8.20
C ALA A 113 -8.52 3.51 7.16
N ALA A 114 -7.73 4.52 7.49
CA ALA A 114 -7.15 5.43 6.50
C ALA A 114 -5.84 6.03 7.00
N SER A 115 -4.97 6.41 6.07
CA SER A 115 -3.68 6.99 6.38
C SER A 115 -3.27 8.10 5.42
N ALA A 116 -2.28 8.86 5.87
CA ALA A 116 -1.60 9.90 5.10
C ALA A 116 -0.09 9.67 5.13
N VAL A 117 0.52 9.56 3.95
CA VAL A 117 1.92 9.22 3.78
C VAL A 117 2.64 10.32 3.00
N ARG A 118 3.83 10.70 3.46
CA ARG A 118 4.70 11.66 2.75
C ARG A 118 5.51 10.91 1.70
N LEU A 119 5.63 11.47 0.50
CA LEU A 119 6.34 10.89 -0.65
C LEU A 119 7.64 11.67 -0.94
N ASP A 120 8.41 11.97 0.09
CA ASP A 120 9.73 12.59 -0.02
C ASP A 120 10.85 11.60 0.35
N ALA A 121 12.04 12.11 0.71
CA ALA A 121 13.18 11.29 1.13
C ALA A 121 12.85 10.25 2.23
N ARG A 122 11.81 10.48 3.06
CA ARG A 122 11.38 9.49 4.08
C ARG A 122 10.70 8.27 3.46
N TRP A 123 10.04 8.44 2.31
CA TRP A 123 9.53 7.33 1.52
C TRP A 123 10.66 6.61 0.79
N ASP A 124 11.66 7.33 0.30
CA ASP A 124 12.84 6.71 -0.32
C ASP A 124 13.60 5.82 0.67
N GLU A 125 13.72 6.27 1.92
CA GLU A 125 14.25 5.45 3.03
C GLU A 125 13.39 4.22 3.33
N LEU A 126 12.07 4.30 3.18
CA LEU A 126 11.17 3.16 3.33
C LEU A 126 11.37 2.16 2.20
N ALA A 127 11.39 2.61 0.95
CA ALA A 127 11.64 1.76 -0.21
C ALA A 127 13.01 1.07 -0.11
N SER A 128 14.07 1.81 0.27
CA SER A 128 15.40 1.24 0.52
C SER A 128 15.38 0.19 1.65
N ALA A 129 14.73 0.48 2.78
CA ALA A 129 14.63 -0.48 3.89
C ALA A 129 13.87 -1.75 3.49
N VAL A 130 12.83 -1.63 2.67
CA VAL A 130 12.11 -2.77 2.11
C VAL A 130 12.98 -3.53 1.12
N SER A 131 13.74 -2.85 0.26
CA SER A 131 14.67 -3.49 -0.67
C SER A 131 15.71 -4.34 0.05
N ASP A 132 16.36 -3.82 1.09
CA ASP A 132 17.35 -4.55 1.88
C ASP A 132 16.73 -5.75 2.60
N LEU A 133 15.55 -5.57 3.20
CA LEU A 133 14.81 -6.68 3.79
C LEU A 133 14.50 -7.76 2.73
N SER A 134 14.07 -7.34 1.54
CA SER A 134 13.71 -8.26 0.45
C SER A 134 14.90 -9.10 -0.01
N TRP A 135 16.06 -8.47 -0.16
CA TRP A 135 17.31 -9.14 -0.50
C TRP A 135 17.67 -10.22 0.53
N ASP A 136 17.66 -9.87 1.82
CA ASP A 136 18.00 -10.82 2.88
C ASP A 136 16.95 -11.91 3.09
N LEU A 137 15.69 -11.63 2.79
CA LEU A 137 14.65 -12.65 2.70
C LEU A 137 14.91 -13.62 1.54
N ALA A 138 15.32 -13.14 0.37
CA ALA A 138 15.65 -13.99 -0.77
C ALA A 138 16.86 -14.90 -0.47
N VAL A 139 17.95 -14.32 0.05
CA VAL A 139 19.16 -15.07 0.46
C VAL A 139 18.83 -16.09 1.55
N GLY A 140 18.01 -15.71 2.54
CA GLY A 140 17.63 -16.55 3.67
C GLY A 140 16.54 -17.59 3.36
N LEU A 141 15.93 -17.55 2.17
CA LEU A 141 14.69 -18.25 1.87
C LEU A 141 14.77 -19.75 2.14
N ARG A 142 15.78 -20.44 1.59
CA ARG A 142 15.92 -21.90 1.75
C ARG A 142 15.98 -22.32 3.23
N LYS A 143 16.63 -21.51 4.07
CA LYS A 143 16.83 -21.78 5.50
C LYS A 143 15.61 -21.41 6.34
N HIS A 144 14.93 -20.32 5.98
CA HIS A 144 13.94 -19.67 6.86
C HIS A 144 12.50 -19.71 6.32
N ARG A 145 12.23 -20.39 5.20
CA ARG A 145 10.89 -20.47 4.56
C ARG A 145 9.74 -20.72 5.54
N LYS A 146 9.88 -21.69 6.46
CA LYS A 146 8.84 -22.01 7.46
C LYS A 146 8.57 -20.83 8.42
N ALA A 147 9.61 -20.09 8.81
CA ALA A 147 9.49 -18.91 9.65
C ALA A 147 8.82 -17.75 8.89
N TYR A 148 9.15 -17.55 7.61
CA TYR A 148 8.49 -16.55 6.76
C TYR A 148 7.01 -16.87 6.59
N ALA A 149 6.66 -18.12 6.29
CA ALA A 149 5.28 -18.57 6.18
C ALA A 149 4.49 -18.32 7.48
N ARG A 150 5.11 -18.58 8.64
CA ARG A 150 4.51 -18.29 9.95
C ARG A 150 4.32 -16.80 10.17
N ALA A 151 5.34 -15.99 9.88
CA ALA A 151 5.27 -14.54 10.01
C ALA A 151 4.14 -13.96 9.16
N ARG A 152 4.10 -14.33 7.88
CA ARG A 152 3.03 -13.94 6.95
C ARG A 152 1.64 -14.30 7.48
N ARG A 153 1.44 -15.55 7.93
CA ARG A 153 0.13 -15.99 8.45
C ARG A 153 -0.34 -15.15 9.63
N GLN A 154 0.58 -14.73 10.50
CA GLN A 154 0.27 -13.93 11.69
C GLN A 154 0.19 -12.43 11.44
N THR A 155 0.64 -11.97 10.27
CA THR A 155 0.57 -10.56 9.89
C THR A 155 -0.88 -10.13 9.74
N ALA A 156 -1.21 -8.93 10.19
CA ALA A 156 -2.52 -8.31 10.00
C ALA A 156 -2.97 -8.39 8.53
N ARG A 157 -4.26 -8.62 8.36
CA ARG A 157 -4.94 -8.66 7.06
C ARG A 157 -5.84 -7.45 6.99
N LEU A 158 -6.27 -7.15 5.77
CA LEU A 158 -7.32 -6.20 5.51
C LEU A 158 -8.65 -6.96 5.49
N PRO A 159 -9.45 -6.92 6.57
CA PRO A 159 -10.64 -7.74 6.71
C PRO A 159 -11.70 -7.48 5.64
N GLN A 160 -11.89 -6.22 5.21
CA GLN A 160 -13.03 -5.85 4.38
C GLN A 160 -12.78 -6.09 2.90
N ALA A 161 -11.56 -5.88 2.44
CA ALA A 161 -11.22 -6.07 1.05
C ALA A 161 -11.16 -7.56 0.67
N GLY A 162 -11.00 -8.49 1.62
CA GLY A 162 -11.05 -9.92 1.33
C GLY A 162 -9.82 -10.45 0.58
N TYR A 163 -8.70 -9.71 0.59
CA TYR A 163 -7.45 -10.08 -0.09
C TYR A 163 -6.43 -10.66 0.90
N PRO A 164 -6.34 -11.99 1.04
CA PRO A 164 -5.40 -12.61 1.97
C PRO A 164 -3.94 -12.39 1.61
N GLU A 165 -3.62 -11.95 0.39
CA GLU A 165 -2.32 -11.53 -0.10
C GLU A 165 -1.90 -10.15 0.40
N VAL A 166 -2.83 -9.25 0.72
CA VAL A 166 -2.50 -7.91 1.19
C VAL A 166 -2.30 -7.92 2.68
N ARG A 167 -1.20 -7.32 3.11
CA ARG A 167 -0.72 -7.37 4.50
C ARG A 167 -0.29 -5.99 4.95
N ASP A 168 -0.40 -5.73 6.24
CA ASP A 168 0.20 -4.54 6.85
C ASP A 168 1.73 -4.68 6.85
N LEU A 169 2.43 -3.69 6.28
CA LEU A 169 3.87 -3.72 6.09
C LEU A 169 4.63 -3.68 7.42
N TYR A 170 4.15 -2.89 8.38
CA TYR A 170 4.78 -2.76 9.68
C TYR A 170 4.64 -4.04 10.51
N ASP A 171 3.43 -4.60 10.61
CA ASP A 171 3.16 -5.84 11.33
C ASP A 171 3.87 -7.01 10.66
N ALA A 172 4.01 -7.02 9.33
CA ALA A 172 4.82 -8.01 8.61
C ALA A 172 6.27 -8.00 9.10
N ALA A 173 6.91 -6.82 9.10
CA ALA A 173 8.26 -6.65 9.62
C ALA A 173 8.35 -7.05 11.10
N ALA A 174 7.36 -6.68 11.93
CA ALA A 174 7.31 -7.08 13.32
C ALA A 174 7.21 -8.61 13.50
N LYS A 175 6.40 -9.30 12.69
CA LYS A 175 6.27 -10.77 12.72
C LYS A 175 7.54 -11.45 12.21
N LEU A 176 8.14 -10.97 11.13
CA LEU A 176 9.42 -11.49 10.62
C LEU A 176 10.52 -11.34 11.69
N ARG A 177 10.66 -10.16 12.29
CA ARG A 177 11.62 -9.92 13.38
C ARG A 177 11.43 -10.86 14.57
N LYS A 178 10.19 -11.19 14.90
CA LYS A 178 9.87 -12.12 16.00
C LYS A 178 10.26 -13.57 15.68
N HIS A 179 10.01 -14.02 14.44
CA HIS A 179 10.05 -15.44 14.09
C HIS A 179 11.30 -15.90 13.37
N VAL A 180 12.03 -15.00 12.72
CA VAL A 180 13.19 -15.37 11.91
C VAL A 180 14.48 -15.26 12.74
N PRO A 181 15.23 -16.36 12.94
CA PRO A 181 16.48 -16.35 13.70
C PRO A 181 17.66 -15.89 12.83
N SER A 182 17.55 -14.70 12.23
CA SER A 182 18.63 -14.05 11.48
C SER A 182 18.83 -12.63 12.00
N ARG A 183 20.06 -12.29 12.40
CA ARG A 183 20.39 -10.96 12.91
C ARG A 183 20.19 -9.88 11.84
N MET A 184 20.53 -10.20 10.59
CA MET A 184 20.39 -9.27 9.46
C MET A 184 18.92 -8.95 9.21
N ILE A 185 18.09 -9.98 8.97
CA ILE A 185 16.64 -9.81 8.75
C ILE A 185 15.96 -9.06 9.92
N LYS A 186 16.39 -9.30 11.17
CA LYS A 186 15.86 -8.56 12.33
C LYS A 186 16.23 -7.07 12.31
N ALA A 187 17.43 -6.73 11.84
CA ALA A 187 17.88 -5.36 11.67
C ALA A 187 17.06 -4.66 10.56
N ASP A 188 16.86 -5.30 9.41
CA ASP A 188 16.08 -4.71 8.32
C ASP A 188 14.60 -4.58 8.65
N CYS A 189 14.02 -5.56 9.34
CA CYS A 189 12.67 -5.41 9.89
C CYS A 189 12.56 -4.19 10.80
N THR A 190 13.59 -3.91 11.62
CA THR A 190 13.61 -2.73 12.49
C THR A 190 13.73 -1.43 11.68
N ARG A 191 14.49 -1.45 10.57
CA ARG A 191 14.59 -0.31 9.64
C ARG A 191 13.26 -0.04 8.95
N VAL A 192 12.57 -1.06 8.43
CA VAL A 192 11.23 -0.94 7.83
C VAL A 192 10.24 -0.35 8.85
N MET A 193 10.16 -0.93 10.05
CA MET A 193 9.27 -0.42 11.10
C MET A 193 9.54 1.06 11.46
N ARG A 194 10.82 1.47 11.48
CA ARG A 194 11.19 2.87 11.73
C ARG A 194 10.83 3.78 10.55
N ALA A 195 11.04 3.31 9.33
CA ALA A 195 10.74 4.08 8.12
C ALA A 195 9.23 4.30 7.95
N VAL A 196 8.40 3.28 8.20
CA VAL A 196 6.92 3.43 8.22
C VAL A 196 6.50 4.52 9.21
N ARG A 197 6.99 4.48 10.46
CA ARG A 197 6.70 5.52 11.47
C ARG A 197 7.15 6.93 11.09
N ARG A 198 8.14 7.06 10.19
CA ARG A 198 8.62 8.37 9.70
C ARG A 198 7.85 8.85 8.47
N GLY A 199 7.40 7.92 7.62
CA GLY A 199 6.67 8.22 6.38
C GLY A 199 5.17 8.47 6.61
N VAL A 200 4.54 7.70 7.49
CA VAL A 200 3.12 7.83 7.87
C VAL A 200 2.96 9.00 8.83
N THR A 201 2.25 10.04 8.39
CA THR A 201 2.01 11.26 9.17
C THR A 201 0.74 11.23 9.99
N TYR A 202 -0.18 10.36 9.60
CA TYR A 202 -1.45 10.15 10.24
C TYR A 202 -1.99 8.80 9.80
N GLU A 203 -2.55 8.06 10.75
CA GLU A 203 -3.36 6.89 10.48
C GLU A 203 -4.52 6.85 11.49
N TRP A 204 -5.59 6.20 11.10
CA TRP A 204 -6.57 5.65 12.03
C TRP A 204 -7.05 4.30 11.51
N HIS A 205 -7.50 3.47 12.43
CA HIS A 205 -8.17 2.21 12.14
C HIS A 205 -9.28 1.96 13.18
N THR A 206 -10.22 1.07 12.89
CA THR A 206 -11.18 0.59 13.91
C THR A 206 -10.45 -0.19 15.01
N LYS A 207 -11.12 -0.42 16.16
CA LYS A 207 -10.53 -1.19 17.27
C LYS A 207 -10.17 -2.63 16.86
N ALA A 208 -10.96 -3.25 15.98
CA ALA A 208 -10.70 -4.60 15.49
C ALA A 208 -9.40 -4.67 14.69
N GLU A 209 -9.10 -3.60 13.94
CA GLU A 209 -7.94 -3.50 13.06
C GLU A 209 -6.74 -2.79 13.70
N GLY A 210 -6.59 -2.96 15.02
CA GLY A 210 -5.54 -2.39 15.87
C GLY A 210 -4.09 -2.74 15.51
N ARG A 211 -3.84 -3.38 14.37
CA ARG A 211 -2.52 -3.77 13.86
C ARG A 211 -2.27 -3.28 12.44
N LEU A 212 -3.14 -2.43 11.90
CA LEU A 212 -2.86 -1.67 10.69
C LEU A 212 -2.05 -0.41 11.07
N HIS A 213 -1.10 -0.03 10.24
CA HIS A 213 -0.12 1.02 10.53
C HIS A 213 0.02 2.03 9.39
N GLY A 214 -0.95 2.05 8.47
CA GLY A 214 -1.08 3.06 7.43
C GLY A 214 -0.45 2.69 6.08
N ILE A 215 0.23 1.56 5.95
CA ILE A 215 0.81 1.11 4.67
C ILE A 215 0.69 -0.41 4.55
N SER A 216 -0.07 -0.84 3.54
CA SER A 216 -0.16 -2.24 3.16
C SER A 216 0.77 -2.57 1.98
N PHE A 217 0.94 -3.86 1.70
CA PHE A 217 1.76 -4.35 0.58
C PHE A 217 1.32 -5.76 0.16
N TYR A 218 1.68 -6.14 -1.06
CA TYR A 218 1.36 -7.45 -1.62
C TYR A 218 2.36 -8.51 -1.15
N TRP A 219 1.89 -9.45 -0.33
CA TRP A 219 2.63 -10.65 0.09
C TRP A 219 1.76 -11.91 -0.01
N PRO A 220 1.75 -12.61 -1.15
CA PRO A 220 0.92 -13.79 -1.38
C PRO A 220 1.41 -15.04 -0.64
N ALA A 221 0.51 -15.99 -0.37
CA ALA A 221 0.87 -17.24 0.32
C ALA A 221 1.67 -18.18 -0.60
N SER A 222 1.36 -18.11 -1.88
CA SER A 222 2.07 -18.64 -3.02
C SER A 222 1.80 -17.67 -4.17
N PRO A 223 2.78 -17.35 -5.03
CA PRO A 223 2.57 -16.54 -6.22
C PRO A 223 1.96 -17.34 -7.38
N ALA A 224 1.44 -18.54 -7.14
CA ALA A 224 0.64 -19.24 -8.13
C ALA A 224 -0.58 -18.39 -8.49
N PRO A 225 -1.01 -18.41 -9.76
CA PRO A 225 -2.20 -17.70 -10.13
C PRO A 225 -3.38 -18.20 -9.27
N PRO A 226 -4.27 -17.28 -8.89
CA PRO A 226 -5.59 -17.60 -8.34
C PRO A 226 -6.31 -18.76 -9.03
N ARG A 227 -7.11 -19.50 -8.26
CA ARG A 227 -7.94 -20.59 -8.76
C ARG A 227 -9.10 -20.05 -9.62
N PRO A 228 -9.52 -20.76 -10.69
CA PRO A 228 -10.75 -20.44 -11.40
C PRO A 228 -11.95 -20.41 -10.45
N GLY A 229 -12.77 -19.36 -10.49
CA GLY A 229 -14.03 -19.24 -9.73
C GLY A 229 -14.05 -18.27 -8.54
N SER A 230 -12.93 -17.65 -8.17
CA SER A 230 -12.95 -16.48 -7.26
C SER A 230 -13.16 -15.21 -8.06
N SER A 231 -14.15 -14.37 -7.74
CA SER A 231 -14.52 -13.21 -8.55
C SER A 231 -13.46 -12.10 -8.65
N PHE A 232 -12.41 -12.11 -7.82
CA PHE A 232 -11.41 -11.03 -7.83
C PHE A 232 -9.95 -11.48 -7.73
N SER A 233 -9.64 -12.66 -7.17
CA SER A 233 -8.23 -13.06 -7.10
C SER A 233 -7.63 -13.42 -8.46
N GLN A 234 -8.47 -13.68 -9.50
CA GLN A 234 -8.15 -14.25 -10.83
C GLN A 234 -7.09 -13.55 -11.69
N TRP A 235 -6.55 -12.41 -11.25
CA TRP A 235 -5.71 -11.54 -12.09
C TRP A 235 -4.48 -10.96 -11.39
N VAL A 236 -3.83 -11.69 -10.48
CA VAL A 236 -2.43 -11.31 -10.18
C VAL A 236 -1.59 -11.69 -11.40
N ASP A 237 -1.50 -10.76 -12.34
CA ASP A 237 -0.49 -10.79 -13.38
C ASP A 237 0.87 -10.49 -12.72
N PHE A 238 1.57 -11.54 -12.31
CA PHE A 238 2.94 -11.42 -11.79
C PHE A 238 3.91 -10.86 -12.82
N GLY A 239 3.61 -11.01 -14.12
CA GLY A 239 4.34 -10.34 -15.19
C GLY A 239 4.20 -8.84 -15.06
N TYR A 240 2.97 -8.32 -14.92
CA TYR A 240 2.74 -6.90 -14.66
C TYR A 240 3.38 -6.45 -13.34
N TYR A 241 3.17 -7.17 -12.23
CA TYR A 241 3.75 -6.81 -10.93
C TYR A 241 5.28 -6.69 -11.00
N GLY A 242 5.94 -7.68 -11.60
CA GLY A 242 7.40 -7.74 -11.70
C GLY A 242 8.01 -6.81 -12.75
N ALA A 243 7.30 -6.51 -13.83
CA ALA A 243 7.86 -5.76 -14.96
C ALA A 243 7.41 -4.29 -15.03
N GLN A 244 6.20 -3.97 -14.59
CA GLN A 244 5.59 -2.65 -14.80
C GLN A 244 5.65 -1.75 -13.57
N LEU A 245 5.51 -2.30 -12.37
CA LEU A 245 5.52 -1.48 -11.16
C LEU A 245 6.90 -0.91 -10.84
N ASN A 246 6.97 0.38 -10.58
CA ASN A 246 8.16 1.05 -10.09
C ASN A 246 8.62 0.47 -8.75
N PHE A 247 7.71 0.00 -7.90
CA PHE A 247 8.08 -0.63 -6.63
C PHE A 247 9.00 -1.86 -6.80
N THR A 248 8.73 -2.71 -7.79
CA THR A 248 9.56 -3.90 -8.07
C THR A 248 10.85 -3.54 -8.82
N ARG A 249 10.89 -2.38 -9.50
CA ARG A 249 12.14 -1.83 -10.06
C ARG A 249 13.03 -1.18 -8.99
N LEU A 250 12.42 -0.60 -7.96
CA LEU A 250 13.12 0.08 -6.86
C LEU A 250 13.58 -0.87 -5.75
N THR A 251 13.00 -2.07 -5.67
CA THR A 251 13.22 -2.99 -4.55
C THR A 251 13.40 -4.43 -5.02
N TYR A 252 14.15 -5.22 -4.26
CA TYR A 252 14.24 -6.67 -4.47
C TYR A 252 12.97 -7.45 -4.08
N TRP A 253 11.84 -6.78 -3.82
CA TRP A 253 10.62 -7.47 -3.37
C TRP A 253 10.07 -8.37 -4.46
N GLY A 254 10.10 -7.92 -5.73
CA GLY A 254 9.73 -8.75 -6.88
C GLY A 254 10.58 -10.02 -6.99
N ASP A 255 11.91 -9.91 -6.84
CA ASP A 255 12.83 -11.04 -6.83
C ASP A 255 12.55 -12.02 -5.69
N PHE A 256 12.32 -11.48 -4.48
CA PHE A 256 11.92 -12.30 -3.33
C PHE A 256 10.63 -13.06 -3.61
N LEU A 257 9.60 -12.41 -4.16
CA LEU A 257 8.34 -13.08 -4.49
C LEU A 257 8.52 -14.17 -5.56
N ALA A 258 9.33 -13.91 -6.59
CA ALA A 258 9.64 -14.90 -7.62
C ALA A 258 10.35 -16.14 -7.03
N ALA A 259 11.25 -15.94 -6.06
CA ALA A 259 11.90 -17.04 -5.34
C ALA A 259 10.97 -17.74 -4.34
N TRP A 260 10.14 -16.98 -3.62
CA TRP A 260 9.15 -17.47 -2.66
C TRP A 260 8.15 -18.44 -3.28
N GLY A 261 7.87 -18.28 -4.57
CA GLY A 261 6.96 -19.13 -5.33
C GLY A 261 7.46 -20.47 -5.81
N ARG A 262 8.76 -20.63 -5.88
CA ARG A 262 9.40 -21.91 -6.18
C ARG A 262 9.43 -22.77 -4.92
#